data_AF-A0A397VCN9-F1
#
_entry.id   AF-A0A397VCN9-F1
#
_cell.length_a   1.000
_cell.length_b   1.000
_cell.length_c   1.000
_cell.angle_alpha   90.00
_cell.angle_beta   90.00
_cell.angle_gamma   90.00
#
_symmetry.space_group_name_H-M   'P 1'
#
loop_
_entity.id
_entity.type
_entity.pdbx_description
1 polymer ?
#
loop_
_entity_poly.entity_id
_entity_poly.type
_entity_poly.pdbx_seq_one_letter_code
_entity_poly.pdbx_strand_id
1 'polypeptide(L)'
;LKPIDIVVLKKLSEVVNVVPIIAKFDSLTIEEYIKSELGFHNIKLYPYDSNELEDHERALNNSIKQMIPFAIVGSEKNVVIDGKSVMENEQHCEFIHLREFLTRTHLQDLIETTAQIHYEAFHSKQMLALKESSSKQQQQQQQQQAQPVQQQVGSST
;
A
#
# COMPACT_ATOMS: atom_id res chain seq x y z
N LEU A 1 -7.77 9.23 -13.83
CA LEU A 1 -6.79 9.66 -12.79
C LEU A 1 -5.61 10.37 -13.44
N LYS A 2 -4.80 11.19 -12.75
CA LYS A 2 -3.57 11.70 -13.40
C LYS A 2 -2.56 10.56 -13.55
N PRO A 3 -1.72 10.54 -14.60
CA PRO A 3 -0.69 9.51 -14.78
C PRO A 3 0.24 9.35 -13.57
N ILE A 4 0.54 10.46 -12.90
CA ILE A 4 1.35 10.44 -11.68
C ILE A 4 0.65 9.70 -10.53
N ASP A 5 -0.66 9.86 -10.37
CA ASP A 5 -1.43 9.20 -9.32
C ASP A 5 -1.35 7.68 -9.50
N ILE A 6 -1.47 7.20 -10.75
CA ILE A 6 -1.40 5.77 -11.07
C ILE A 6 -0.04 5.18 -10.68
N VAL A 7 1.06 5.84 -11.05
CA VAL A 7 2.42 5.38 -10.74
C VAL A 7 2.66 5.37 -9.23
N VAL A 8 2.22 6.42 -8.54
CA VAL A 8 2.36 6.53 -7.09
C VAL A 8 1.52 5.48 -6.38
N LEU A 9 0.24 5.32 -6.72
CA LEU A 9 -0.64 4.34 -6.11
C LEU A 9 -0.14 2.91 -6.30
N LYS A 10 0.38 2.58 -7.49
CA LYS A 10 1.01 1.27 -7.73
C LYS A 10 2.19 1.02 -6.80
N LYS A 11 3.12 1.98 -6.72
CA LYS A 11 4.30 1.86 -5.85
C LYS A 11 3.93 1.80 -4.37
N LEU A 12 2.95 2.59 -3.93
CA LEU A 12 2.49 2.59 -2.54
C LEU A 12 1.81 1.28 -2.18
N SER A 13 1.00 0.72 -3.09
CA SER A 13 0.28 -0.55 -2.83
C SER A 13 1.20 -1.76 -2.60
N GLU A 14 2.49 -1.65 -2.92
CA GLU A 14 3.48 -2.71 -2.65
C GLU A 14 4.05 -2.67 -1.23
N VAL A 15 3.86 -1.57 -0.51
CA VAL A 15 4.54 -1.31 0.78
C VAL A 15 3.61 -0.84 1.89
N VAL A 16 2.38 -0.43 1.56
CA VAL A 16 1.38 0.02 2.53
C VAL A 16 -0.04 -0.35 2.07
N ASN A 17 -0.97 -0.34 3.04
CA ASN A 17 -2.41 -0.39 2.75
C ASN A 17 -2.86 0.92 2.12
N VAL A 18 -3.51 0.83 0.96
CA VAL A 18 -4.00 1.99 0.21
C VAL A 18 -5.53 1.97 0.19
N VAL A 19 -6.13 3.02 0.75
CA VAL A 19 -7.58 3.27 0.76
C VAL A 19 -7.82 4.60 0.04
N PRO A 20 -8.39 4.59 -1.18
CA PRO A 20 -8.57 5.81 -1.94
C PRO A 20 -9.79 6.59 -1.46
N ILE A 21 -9.63 7.90 -1.40
CA ILE A 21 -10.65 8.85 -0.93
C ILE A 21 -10.76 9.97 -1.96
N ILE A 22 -11.98 10.37 -2.28
CA ILE A 22 -12.29 11.53 -3.13
C ILE A 22 -12.78 12.66 -2.24
N ALA A 23 -12.09 13.80 -2.29
CA ALA A 23 -12.53 15.01 -1.61
C ALA A 23 -13.50 15.80 -2.49
N LYS A 24 -14.69 16.09 -1.95
CA LYS A 24 -15.76 16.93 -2.52
C LYS A 24 -16.36 16.38 -3.82
N PHE A 25 -17.61 15.93 -3.75
CA PHE A 25 -18.22 15.25 -4.88
C PHE A 25 -19.69 15.62 -5.07
N ASP A 26 -19.94 16.52 -6.00
CA ASP A 26 -21.30 16.86 -6.48
C ASP A 26 -21.65 16.13 -7.79
N SER A 27 -20.88 15.11 -8.23
CA SER A 27 -21.01 14.55 -9.59
C SER A 27 -20.69 13.05 -9.68
N LEU A 28 -21.70 12.18 -9.49
CA LEU A 28 -21.67 10.69 -9.61
C LEU A 28 -20.77 10.15 -10.73
N THR A 29 -20.74 10.83 -11.87
CA THR A 29 -19.87 10.52 -13.02
C THR A 29 -18.37 10.43 -12.68
N ILE A 30 -17.87 11.24 -11.74
CA ILE A 30 -16.43 11.28 -11.40
C ILE A 30 -16.03 10.05 -10.56
N GLU A 31 -16.92 9.51 -9.73
CA GLU A 31 -16.66 8.38 -8.84
C GLU A 31 -16.62 7.10 -9.66
N GLU A 32 -17.62 6.91 -10.52
CA GLU A 32 -17.65 5.78 -11.46
C GLU A 32 -16.42 5.79 -12.38
N TYR A 33 -16.01 6.97 -12.86
CA TYR A 33 -14.80 7.12 -13.66
C TYR A 33 -13.55 6.73 -12.87
N ILE A 34 -13.37 7.22 -11.63
CA ILE A 34 -12.22 6.87 -10.80
C ILE A 34 -12.21 5.37 -10.47
N LYS A 35 -13.37 4.79 -10.13
CA LYS A 35 -13.52 3.36 -9.86
C LYS A 35 -13.13 2.50 -11.05
N SER A 36 -13.57 2.89 -12.25
CA SER A 36 -13.17 2.26 -13.51
C SER A 36 -11.66 2.35 -13.75
N GLU A 37 -11.07 3.53 -13.54
CA GLU A 37 -9.63 3.76 -13.71
C GLU A 37 -8.78 2.94 -12.73
N LEU A 38 -9.19 2.85 -11.46
CA LEU A 38 -8.52 2.04 -10.43
C LEU A 38 -8.52 0.55 -10.81
N GLY A 39 -9.67 0.04 -11.28
CA GLY A 39 -9.82 -1.33 -11.76
C GLY A 39 -9.02 -1.60 -13.03
N PHE A 40 -9.08 -0.70 -14.01
CA PHE A 40 -8.34 -0.83 -15.28
C PHE A 40 -6.83 -0.91 -15.08
N HIS A 41 -6.28 -0.12 -14.16
CA HIS A 41 -4.85 -0.13 -13.87
C HIS A 41 -4.42 -1.25 -12.92
N ASN A 42 -5.36 -2.05 -12.42
CA ASN A 42 -5.16 -3.17 -11.50
C ASN A 42 -4.33 -2.77 -10.27
N ILE A 43 -4.69 -1.61 -9.68
CA ILE A 43 -4.05 -1.09 -8.47
C ILE A 43 -4.54 -1.94 -7.29
N LYS A 44 -3.62 -2.46 -6.48
CA LYS A 44 -3.97 -3.22 -5.28
C LYS A 44 -4.45 -2.25 -4.20
N LEU A 45 -5.71 -2.37 -3.83
CA LEU A 45 -6.34 -1.52 -2.82
C LEU A 45 -6.78 -2.41 -1.66
N TYR A 46 -6.75 -1.86 -0.46
CA TYR A 46 -7.29 -2.51 0.72
C TYR A 46 -8.83 -2.32 0.75
N PRO A 47 -9.63 -3.32 1.14
CA PRO A 47 -9.25 -4.65 1.66
C PRO A 47 -8.84 -5.66 0.58
N TYR A 48 -7.88 -6.53 0.91
CA TYR A 48 -7.36 -7.53 -0.03
C TYR A 48 -8.24 -8.79 -0.07
N ASP A 49 -8.27 -9.45 -1.24
CA ASP A 49 -8.87 -10.78 -1.34
C ASP A 49 -7.89 -11.82 -0.79
N SER A 50 -8.39 -12.67 0.12
CA SER A 50 -7.69 -13.89 0.53
C SER A 50 -8.65 -15.08 0.48
N ASN A 51 -8.11 -16.23 0.10
CA ASN A 51 -8.84 -17.50 0.08
C ASN A 51 -9.04 -18.06 1.50
N GLU A 52 -8.28 -17.54 2.46
CA GLU A 52 -8.32 -17.95 3.87
C GLU A 52 -9.43 -17.24 4.65
N LEU A 53 -10.03 -16.19 4.08
CA LEU A 53 -11.14 -15.44 4.71
C LEU A 53 -12.40 -16.29 4.81
N GLU A 54 -13.08 -16.18 5.94
CA GLU A 54 -14.41 -16.74 6.12
C GLU A 54 -15.46 -16.00 5.26
N ASP A 55 -16.62 -16.63 5.03
CA ASP A 55 -17.69 -16.04 4.20
C ASP A 55 -18.18 -14.69 4.74
N HIS A 56 -18.21 -14.54 6.06
CA HIS A 56 -18.65 -13.31 6.71
C HIS A 56 -17.64 -12.16 6.51
N GLU A 57 -16.34 -12.45 6.59
CA GLU A 57 -15.26 -11.49 6.34
C GLU A 57 -15.22 -11.09 4.86
N ARG A 58 -15.41 -12.07 3.96
CA ARG A 58 -15.49 -11.82 2.52
C ARG A 58 -16.68 -10.92 2.17
N ALA A 59 -17.83 -11.14 2.79
CA ALA A 59 -19.00 -10.29 2.63
C ALA A 59 -18.74 -8.86 3.13
N LEU A 60 -18.08 -8.72 4.27
CA LEU A 60 -17.69 -7.42 4.83
C LEU A 60 -16.71 -6.67 3.89
N ASN A 61 -15.66 -7.35 3.42
CA ASN A 61 -14.70 -6.80 2.47
C ASN A 61 -15.37 -6.38 1.16
N ASN A 62 -16.31 -7.18 0.65
CA ASN A 62 -17.07 -6.85 -0.55
C ASN A 62 -17.95 -5.61 -0.36
N SER A 63 -18.59 -5.46 0.81
CA SER A 63 -19.37 -4.27 1.14
C SER A 63 -18.49 -3.00 1.10
N ILE A 64 -17.31 -3.06 1.71
CA ILE A 64 -16.36 -1.95 1.66
C ILE A 64 -15.84 -1.69 0.25
N LYS A 65 -15.50 -2.72 -0.52
CA LYS A 65 -15.05 -2.57 -1.92
C LYS A 65 -16.08 -1.88 -2.81
N GLN A 66 -17.37 -2.02 -2.50
CA GLN A 66 -18.42 -1.31 -3.23
C GLN A 66 -18.42 0.18 -2.92
N MET A 67 -18.06 0.59 -1.69
CA MET A 67 -17.93 1.98 -1.26
C MET A 67 -16.60 2.63 -1.68
N ILE A 68 -15.62 1.84 -2.14
CA ILE A 68 -14.34 2.38 -2.58
C ILE A 68 -14.46 2.90 -4.03
N PRO A 69 -13.98 4.13 -4.31
CA PRO A 69 -13.35 5.09 -3.38
C PRO A 69 -14.33 5.88 -2.50
N PHE A 70 -13.98 6.13 -1.23
CA PHE A 70 -14.86 6.88 -0.31
C PHE A 70 -14.99 8.35 -0.74
N ALA A 71 -16.22 8.82 -0.94
CA ALA A 71 -16.54 10.21 -1.28
C ALA A 71 -16.80 11.02 -0.01
N ILE A 72 -15.83 11.85 0.39
CA ILE A 72 -15.93 12.67 1.59
C ILE A 72 -16.00 14.15 1.26
N VAL A 73 -16.87 14.87 1.98
CA VAL A 73 -16.91 16.33 1.97
C VAL A 73 -16.09 16.84 3.14
N GLY A 74 -14.92 17.42 2.86
CA GLY A 74 -14.13 18.12 3.85
C GLY A 74 -14.76 19.48 4.17
N SER A 75 -15.02 19.77 5.44
CA SER A 75 -15.37 21.12 5.90
C SER A 75 -14.22 21.67 6.75
N GLU A 76 -13.77 22.89 6.45
CA GLU A 76 -12.80 23.61 7.30
C GLU A 76 -13.40 24.05 8.64
N LYS A 77 -14.73 24.07 8.75
CA LYS A 77 -15.46 24.48 9.95
C LYS A 77 -16.39 23.35 10.39
N ASN A 78 -16.30 22.96 11.66
CA ASN A 78 -17.31 22.09 12.26
C ASN A 78 -18.60 22.91 12.41
N VAL A 79 -19.49 22.79 11.43
CA VAL A 79 -20.81 23.42 11.47
C VAL A 79 -21.74 22.45 12.17
N VAL A 80 -22.17 22.83 13.36
CA VAL A 80 -23.18 22.09 14.14
C VAL A 80 -24.54 22.72 13.85
N ILE A 81 -25.44 21.95 13.27
CA ILE A 81 -26.85 22.34 13.09
C ILE A 81 -27.66 21.41 14.00
N ASP A 82 -28.46 21.98 14.89
CA ASP A 82 -29.33 21.22 15.80
C ASP A 82 -28.58 20.21 16.70
N GLY A 83 -27.41 20.61 17.21
CA GLY A 83 -26.58 19.77 18.09
C GLY A 83 -25.84 18.62 17.39
N LYS A 84 -26.05 18.42 16.08
CA LYS A 84 -25.34 17.42 15.27
C LYS A 84 -24.37 18.10 14.30
N SER A 85 -23.17 17.55 14.18
CA SER A 85 -22.23 18.01 13.15
C SER A 85 -22.80 17.68 11.77
N VAL A 86 -22.85 18.65 10.87
CA VAL A 86 -23.31 18.45 9.49
C VAL A 86 -22.46 17.41 8.75
N MET A 87 -21.20 17.24 9.17
CA MET A 87 -20.29 16.22 8.63
C MET A 87 -20.63 14.79 9.07
N GLU A 88 -21.47 14.63 10.10
CA GLU A 88 -21.97 13.33 10.59
C GLU A 88 -23.38 13.03 10.09
N ASN A 89 -23.81 13.66 8.99
CA ASN A 89 -25.05 13.28 8.32
C ASN A 89 -24.74 12.30 7.18
N GLU A 90 -25.14 11.03 7.36
CA GLU A 90 -24.97 9.95 6.37
C GLU A 90 -25.58 10.26 5.00
N GLN A 91 -26.57 11.17 4.94
CA GLN A 91 -27.18 11.59 3.66
C GLN A 91 -26.30 12.53 2.83
N HIS A 92 -25.25 13.11 3.42
CA HIS A 92 -24.43 14.14 2.77
C HIS A 92 -22.94 13.80 2.71
N CYS A 93 -22.47 12.78 3.45
CA CYS A 93 -21.06 12.44 3.49
C CYS A 93 -20.83 10.98 3.89
N GLU A 94 -19.94 10.31 3.17
CA GLU A 94 -19.50 8.95 3.52
C GLU A 94 -18.44 8.93 4.64
N PHE A 95 -18.18 10.08 5.27
CA PHE A 95 -17.20 10.20 6.35
C PHE A 95 -17.49 9.24 7.52
N ILE A 96 -18.77 9.00 7.84
CA ILE A 96 -19.14 8.04 8.88
C ILE A 96 -18.71 6.62 8.50
N HIS A 97 -18.98 6.21 7.26
CA HIS A 97 -18.58 4.90 6.74
C HIS A 97 -17.06 4.75 6.77
N LEU A 98 -16.32 5.78 6.31
CA LEU A 98 -14.85 5.79 6.37
C LEU A 98 -14.33 5.70 7.81
N ARG A 99 -14.92 6.45 8.75
CA ARG A 99 -14.53 6.39 10.17
C ARG A 99 -14.78 5.00 10.75
N GLU A 100 -15.97 4.46 10.55
CA GLU A 100 -16.36 3.13 11.04
C GLU A 100 -15.47 2.04 10.47
N PHE A 101 -15.16 2.14 9.18
CA PHE A 101 -14.20 1.30 8.48
C PHE A 101 -12.82 1.32 9.16
N LEU A 102 -12.23 2.51 9.31
CA LEU A 102 -10.86 2.66 9.82
C LEU A 102 -10.72 2.41 11.33
N THR A 103 -11.77 2.65 12.12
CA THR A 103 -11.65 2.66 13.59
C THR A 103 -12.33 1.50 14.29
N ARG A 104 -13.35 0.90 13.68
CA ARG A 104 -14.14 -0.15 14.34
C ARG A 104 -14.04 -1.50 13.63
N THR A 105 -14.21 -1.52 12.32
CA THR A 105 -14.37 -2.80 11.60
C THR A 105 -13.05 -3.37 11.06
N HIS A 106 -12.17 -2.55 10.49
CA HIS A 106 -10.98 -3.04 9.77
C HIS A 106 -9.65 -2.60 10.38
N LEU A 107 -9.67 -1.95 11.55
CA LEU A 107 -8.44 -1.47 12.21
C LEU A 107 -7.46 -2.62 12.49
N GLN A 108 -7.96 -3.74 13.00
CA GLN A 108 -7.13 -4.89 13.35
C GLN A 108 -6.50 -5.52 12.10
N ASP A 109 -7.29 -5.76 11.06
CA ASP A 109 -6.78 -6.32 9.80
C ASP A 109 -5.81 -5.36 9.09
N LEU A 110 -6.03 -4.03 9.15
CA LEU A 110 -5.07 -3.04 8.67
C LEU A 110 -3.71 -3.17 9.38
N ILE A 111 -3.70 -3.40 10.70
CA ILE A 111 -2.48 -3.61 11.49
C ILE A 111 -1.82 -4.94 11.10
N GLU A 112 -2.59 -6.02 11.04
CA GLU A 112 -2.11 -7.37 10.72
C GLU A 112 -1.53 -7.45 9.32
N THR A 113 -2.26 -6.96 8.33
CA THR A 113 -1.79 -6.86 6.94
C THR A 113 -0.50 -6.03 6.84
N THR A 114 -0.38 -4.95 7.61
CA THR A 114 0.86 -4.16 7.64
C THR A 114 2.03 -4.95 8.20
N ALA A 115 1.83 -5.69 9.29
CA ALA A 115 2.87 -6.49 9.92
C ALA A 115 3.25 -7.72 9.06
N GLN A 116 2.26 -8.51 8.66
CA GLN A 116 2.47 -9.83 8.05
C GLN A 116 2.73 -9.78 6.55
N ILE A 117 2.26 -8.75 5.86
CA ILE A 117 2.45 -8.63 4.41
C ILE A 117 3.52 -7.58 4.12
N HIS A 118 3.25 -6.32 4.46
CA HIS A 118 4.10 -5.21 4.03
C HIS A 118 5.47 -5.21 4.73
N TYR A 119 5.48 -5.36 6.05
CA TYR A 119 6.71 -5.38 6.83
C TYR A 119 7.53 -6.65 6.58
N GLU A 120 6.93 -7.84 6.56
CA GLU A 120 7.64 -9.08 6.20
C GLU A 120 8.22 -9.05 4.79
N ALA A 121 7.49 -8.48 3.80
CA ALA A 121 8.02 -8.32 2.45
C ALA A 121 9.24 -7.37 2.43
N PHE A 122 9.20 -6.28 3.18
CA PHE A 122 10.34 -5.38 3.36
C PHE A 122 11.52 -6.08 4.05
N HIS A 123 11.25 -6.82 5.13
CA HIS A 123 12.25 -7.56 5.90
C HIS A 123 12.96 -8.61 5.04
N SER A 124 12.20 -9.40 4.28
CA SER A 124 12.72 -10.39 3.34
C SER A 124 13.62 -9.75 2.27
N LYS A 125 13.18 -8.63 1.68
CA LYS A 125 14.01 -7.87 0.71
C LYS A 125 15.33 -7.39 1.33
N GLN A 126 15.30 -6.91 2.57
CA GLN A 126 16.52 -6.46 3.27
C GLN A 126 17.48 -7.64 3.54
N MET A 127 16.96 -8.79 3.99
CA MET A 127 17.78 -9.98 4.19
C MET A 127 18.46 -10.46 2.90
N LEU A 128 17.75 -10.44 1.76
CA LEU A 128 18.31 -10.83 0.48
C LEU A 128 19.44 -9.87 0.04
N ALA A 129 19.23 -8.56 0.16
CA ALA A 129 20.23 -7.56 -0.18
C ALA A 129 21.51 -7.70 0.66
N LEU A 130 21.37 -8.01 1.96
CA LEU A 130 22.51 -8.28 2.84
C LEU A 130 23.27 -9.52 2.41
N LYS A 131 22.56 -10.63 2.12
CA LYS A 131 23.18 -11.87 1.62
C LYS A 131 23.96 -11.65 0.33
N GLU A 132 23.37 -10.96 -0.65
CA GLU A 132 24.04 -10.65 -1.92
C GLU A 132 25.31 -9.82 -1.71
N SER A 133 25.25 -8.86 -0.79
CA SER A 133 26.40 -8.00 -0.46
C SER A 133 27.54 -8.82 0.17
N SER A 134 27.21 -9.72 1.10
CA SER A 134 28.20 -10.62 1.71
C SER A 134 28.80 -11.60 0.70
N SER A 135 27.99 -12.15 -0.22
CA SER A 135 28.48 -13.05 -1.28
C SER A 135 29.42 -12.34 -2.24
N LYS A 136 29.13 -11.10 -2.63
CA LYS A 136 30.01 -10.27 -3.49
C LYS A 136 31.35 -9.97 -2.80
N GLN A 137 31.34 -9.68 -1.50
CA GLN A 137 32.57 -9.48 -0.71
C GLN A 137 33.43 -10.76 -0.64
N GLN A 138 32.82 -11.93 -0.43
CA GLN A 138 33.55 -13.20 -0.42
C GLN A 138 34.18 -13.53 -1.79
N GLN A 139 33.47 -13.27 -2.90
CA GLN A 139 34.03 -13.46 -4.24
C GLN A 139 35.21 -12.53 -4.53
N GLN A 140 35.16 -11.26 -4.09
CA GLN A 140 36.29 -10.33 -4.25
C GLN A 140 37.52 -10.75 -3.43
N GLN A 141 37.34 -11.27 -2.21
CA GLN A 141 38.46 -11.76 -1.41
C GLN A 141 39.10 -13.03 -2.00
N GLN A 142 38.31 -13.95 -2.56
CA GLN A 142 38.87 -15.14 -3.22
C GLN A 142 39.63 -14.81 -4.50
N GLN A 143 39.21 -13.79 -5.27
CA GLN A 143 39.94 -13.36 -6.47
C GLN A 143 41.26 -12.63 -6.15
N GLN A 144 41.35 -11.93 -5.02
CA GLN A 144 42.62 -11.30 -4.58
C GLN A 144 43.63 -12.30 -4.02
N GLN A 145 43.18 -13.41 -3.43
CA GLN A 145 44.08 -14.48 -2.94
C GLN A 145 44.52 -15.46 -4.03
N ALA A 146 43.87 -15.47 -5.19
CA ALA A 146 44.17 -16.38 -6.29
C ALA A 146 45.21 -15.85 -7.32
N GLN A 147 45.85 -14.70 -7.09
CA GLN A 147 46.94 -14.24 -7.96
C GLN A 147 48.22 -15.05 -7.67
N PRO A 148 48.76 -15.82 -8.65
CA PRO A 148 49.97 -16.59 -8.45
C PRO A 148 51.18 -15.65 -8.40
N VAL A 149 52.03 -15.86 -7.40
CA VAL A 149 53.39 -15.33 -7.33
C VAL A 149 54.16 -15.91 -8.52
N GLN A 150 54.24 -15.18 -9.64
CA GLN A 150 55.15 -15.50 -10.73
C GLN A 150 56.12 -14.35 -11.00
N GLN A 151 57.39 -14.71 -10.84
CA GLN A 151 58.57 -14.20 -11.56
C GLN A 151 59.40 -13.09 -10.92
N GLN A 152 60.17 -13.45 -9.88
CA GLN A 152 61.55 -12.98 -9.71
C GLN A 152 62.50 -14.18 -9.83
N VAL A 153 62.77 -14.61 -11.06
CA VAL A 153 63.99 -15.36 -11.38
C VAL A 153 64.53 -14.79 -12.68
N GLY A 154 65.67 -14.10 -12.60
CA GLY A 154 66.49 -13.78 -13.77
C GLY A 154 66.86 -12.32 -13.93
N SER A 155 68.01 -11.93 -13.36
CA SER A 155 69.12 -11.38 -14.14
C SER A 155 70.29 -11.05 -13.20
N SER A 156 71.16 -12.04 -12.98
CA SER A 156 72.56 -11.80 -12.60
C SER A 156 73.34 -11.64 -13.90
N THR A 157 73.82 -10.43 -14.17
CA THR A 157 75.09 -10.17 -14.87
C THR A 157 75.55 -8.79 -14.47
#